data_AF-A0A5J4UMJ2-F1
#
_entry.id   AF-A0A5J4UMJ2-F1
#
_cell.length_a   1.000
_cell.length_b   1.000
_cell.length_c   1.000
_cell.angle_alpha   90.00
_cell.angle_beta   90.00
_cell.angle_gamma   90.00
#
_symmetry.space_group_name_H-M   'P 1'
#
loop_
_entity.id
_entity.type
_entity.pdbx_description
1 polymer ?
#
loop_
_entity_poly.entity_id
_entity_poly.type
_entity_poly.pdbx_seq_one_letter_code
_entity_poly.pdbx_strand_id
1 'polypeptide(L)'
;EIESFNPRNIPMTQAKKDIIRASRSKVDDIVIDHFKLFKEGIVISQVELWKPQEMRTVNGQRKRLYKMKVELISIYENMVDKDVDEKEIEVEAVEQEKQQEGNEYV
;
A
#
# COMPACT_ATOMS: atom_id res chain seq x y z
N GLU A 1 32.10 -1.53 -2.51
CA GLU A 1 31.27 -2.55 -3.22
C GLU A 1 29.81 -2.63 -2.74
N ILE A 2 29.43 -2.06 -1.59
CA ILE A 2 28.00 -1.98 -1.18
C ILE A 2 27.34 -0.67 -1.66
N GLU A 3 28.11 0.40 -1.85
CA GLU A 3 27.63 1.73 -2.27
C GLU A 3 26.95 1.74 -3.66
N SER A 4 27.23 0.76 -4.53
CA SER A 4 26.59 0.62 -5.84
C SER A 4 25.34 -0.26 -5.83
N PHE A 5 25.02 -0.89 -4.71
CA PHE A 5 23.83 -1.72 -4.61
C PHE A 5 22.57 -0.86 -4.57
N ASN A 6 21.78 -0.93 -5.64
CA ASN A 6 20.46 -0.30 -5.68
C ASN A 6 19.37 -1.36 -5.46
N PRO A 7 18.69 -1.37 -4.32
CA PRO A 7 17.63 -2.34 -4.03
C PRO A 7 16.42 -2.23 -4.97
N ARG A 8 16.24 -1.11 -5.70
CA ARG A 8 15.19 -0.98 -6.72
C ARG A 8 15.50 -1.74 -8.01
N ASN A 9 16.75 -2.11 -8.24
CA ASN A 9 17.19 -2.82 -9.44
C ASN A 9 17.18 -4.35 -9.29
N ILE A 10 16.47 -4.90 -8.29
CA ILE A 10 16.42 -6.35 -8.08
C ILE A 10 15.56 -7.02 -9.19
N PRO A 11 16.16 -7.85 -10.05
CA PRO A 11 15.47 -8.45 -11.18
C PRO A 11 14.36 -9.43 -10.75
N MET A 12 13.34 -9.61 -11.60
CA MET A 12 12.21 -10.51 -11.35
C MET A 12 12.55 -11.98 -11.67
N THR A 13 13.40 -12.59 -10.83
CA THR A 13 13.85 -13.98 -10.97
C THR A 13 12.74 -15.00 -10.67
N GLN A 14 12.94 -16.26 -11.07
CA GLN A 14 11.98 -17.32 -10.79
C GLN A 14 11.76 -17.54 -9.29
N ALA A 15 12.83 -17.53 -8.50
CA ALA A 15 12.76 -17.61 -7.05
C ALA A 15 11.91 -16.47 -6.45
N LYS A 16 12.10 -15.23 -6.94
CA LYS A 16 11.29 -14.08 -6.52
C LYS A 16 9.82 -14.27 -6.88
N LYS A 17 9.52 -14.77 -8.09
CA LYS A 17 8.14 -15.09 -8.50
C LYS A 17 7.50 -16.16 -7.62
N ASP A 18 8.26 -17.17 -7.22
CA ASP A 18 7.73 -18.27 -6.41
C ASP A 18 7.47 -17.82 -4.96
N ILE A 19 8.34 -16.99 -4.39
CA ILE A 19 8.10 -16.34 -3.09
C ILE A 19 6.84 -15.47 -3.14
N ILE A 20 6.72 -14.61 -4.16
CA ILE A 20 5.52 -13.77 -4.35
C ILE A 20 4.27 -14.64 -4.49
N ARG A 21 4.32 -15.72 -5.27
CA ARG A 21 3.19 -16.64 -5.45
C ARG A 21 2.78 -17.32 -4.14
N ALA A 22 3.74 -17.73 -3.32
CA ALA A 22 3.47 -18.34 -2.01
C ALA A 22 2.84 -17.34 -1.02
N SER A 23 3.30 -16.08 -1.05
CA SER A 23 2.77 -15.01 -0.20
C SER A 23 1.46 -14.41 -0.70
N ARG A 24 1.05 -14.67 -1.95
CA ARG A 24 -0.16 -14.11 -2.59
C ARG A 24 -1.44 -14.46 -1.84
N SER A 25 -2.31 -13.48 -1.63
CA SER A 25 -3.64 -13.63 -1.04
C SER A 25 -4.74 -13.70 -2.09
N LYS A 26 -5.97 -14.05 -1.67
CA LYS A 26 -7.13 -14.02 -2.57
C LYS A 26 -7.49 -12.63 -3.06
N VAL A 27 -7.16 -11.59 -2.28
CA VAL A 27 -7.33 -10.21 -2.72
C VAL A 27 -6.33 -9.89 -3.83
N ASP A 28 -5.09 -10.32 -3.69
CA ASP A 28 -4.05 -10.11 -4.71
C ASP A 28 -4.40 -10.83 -6.03
N ASP A 29 -4.98 -12.03 -5.96
CA ASP A 29 -5.50 -12.74 -7.14
C ASP A 29 -6.49 -11.85 -7.93
N ILE A 30 -7.49 -11.27 -7.24
CA ILE A 30 -8.50 -10.40 -7.85
C ILE A 30 -7.87 -9.13 -8.45
N VAL A 31 -6.96 -8.51 -7.72
CA VAL A 31 -6.27 -7.28 -8.16
C VAL A 31 -5.44 -7.55 -9.42
N ILE A 32 -4.74 -8.67 -9.48
CA ILE A 32 -3.92 -9.05 -10.63
C ILE A 32 -4.81 -9.37 -11.85
N ASP A 33 -5.86 -10.16 -11.66
CA ASP A 33 -6.76 -10.57 -12.75
C ASP A 33 -7.48 -9.38 -13.39
N HIS A 34 -7.76 -8.32 -12.61
CA HIS A 34 -8.49 -7.13 -13.05
C HIS A 34 -7.63 -5.86 -13.08
N PHE A 35 -6.30 -6.00 -13.07
CA PHE A 35 -5.36 -4.89 -12.88
C PHE A 35 -5.58 -3.72 -13.85
N LYS A 36 -5.88 -4.03 -15.13
CA LYS A 36 -6.14 -3.00 -16.14
C LYS A 36 -7.35 -2.13 -15.78
N LEU A 37 -8.43 -2.75 -15.30
CA LEU A 37 -9.66 -2.05 -14.90
C LEU A 37 -9.42 -1.18 -13.65
N PHE A 38 -8.61 -1.64 -12.70
CA PHE A 38 -8.18 -0.80 -11.58
C PHE A 38 -7.37 0.41 -12.04
N LYS A 39 -6.51 0.26 -13.07
CA LYS A 39 -5.71 1.35 -13.61
C LYS A 39 -6.52 2.37 -14.41
N GLU A 40 -7.54 1.91 -15.13
CA GLU A 40 -8.41 2.73 -15.99
C GLU A 40 -9.58 3.35 -15.22
N GLY A 41 -9.80 2.90 -13.98
CA GLY A 41 -10.93 3.28 -13.16
C GLY A 41 -12.08 2.28 -13.33
N ILE A 42 -12.60 1.79 -12.21
CA ILE A 42 -13.68 0.80 -12.16
C ILE A 42 -14.78 1.26 -11.22
N VAL A 43 -16.04 0.96 -11.57
CA VAL A 43 -17.19 1.26 -10.72
C VAL A 43 -17.20 0.33 -9.52
N ILE A 44 -17.42 0.89 -8.32
CA ILE A 44 -17.40 0.15 -7.05
C ILE A 44 -18.32 -1.08 -7.10
N SER A 45 -19.52 -0.96 -7.66
CA SER A 45 -20.49 -2.06 -7.75
C SER A 45 -19.95 -3.30 -8.48
N GLN A 46 -19.07 -3.13 -9.48
CA GLN A 46 -18.43 -4.24 -10.17
C GLN A 46 -17.37 -4.91 -9.29
N VAL A 47 -16.59 -4.13 -8.55
CA VAL A 47 -15.60 -4.63 -7.59
C VAL A 47 -16.28 -5.42 -6.47
N GLU A 48 -17.49 -5.03 -6.05
CA GLU A 48 -18.24 -5.74 -5.02
C GLU A 48 -18.58 -7.18 -5.40
N LEU A 49 -18.75 -7.47 -6.70
CA LEU A 49 -19.03 -8.82 -7.19
C LEU A 49 -17.84 -9.76 -7.02
N TRP A 50 -16.62 -9.23 -6.93
CA TRP A 50 -15.39 -10.01 -6.81
C TRP A 50 -14.97 -10.24 -5.36
N LYS A 51 -15.72 -9.69 -4.39
CA LYS A 51 -15.45 -9.89 -2.97
C LYS A 51 -15.41 -11.40 -2.64
N PRO A 52 -14.34 -11.90 -2.01
CA PRO A 52 -14.28 -13.29 -1.56
C PRO A 52 -15.52 -13.63 -0.73
N GLN A 53 -16.16 -14.73 -1.06
CA GLN A 53 -17.40 -15.17 -0.39
C GLN A 53 -17.14 -15.83 0.97
N GLU A 54 -15.89 -15.79 1.47
CA GLU A 54 -15.52 -16.45 2.72
C GLU A 54 -16.26 -15.78 3.90
N MET A 55 -17.14 -16.56 4.51
CA MET A 55 -17.92 -16.14 5.66
C MET A 55 -17.33 -16.78 6.91
N ARG A 56 -17.13 -15.99 7.96
CA ARG A 56 -16.76 -16.49 9.28
C ARG A 56 -17.82 -16.13 10.30
N THR A 57 -18.05 -17.03 11.24
CA THR A 57 -18.93 -16.75 12.37
C THR A 57 -18.13 -15.96 13.40
N VAL A 58 -18.49 -14.70 13.60
CA VAL A 58 -17.90 -13.83 14.64
C VAL A 58 -19.03 -13.46 15.58
N ASN A 59 -18.90 -13.82 16.86
CA ASN A 59 -19.90 -13.59 17.90
C ASN A 59 -21.30 -14.12 17.52
N GLY A 60 -21.36 -15.35 16.98
CA GLY A 60 -22.61 -16.00 16.60
C GLY A 60 -23.26 -15.49 15.30
N GLN A 61 -22.69 -14.47 14.65
CA GLN A 61 -23.19 -13.93 13.38
C GLN A 61 -22.25 -14.29 12.23
N ARG A 62 -22.79 -14.75 11.10
CA ARG A 62 -22.00 -14.95 9.88
C ARG A 62 -21.66 -13.59 9.28
N LYS A 63 -20.37 -13.25 9.25
CA LYS A 63 -19.85 -12.01 8.65
C LYS A 63 -18.86 -12.35 7.54
N ARG A 64 -18.85 -11.55 6.48
CA ARG A 64 -17.77 -11.57 5.50
C ARG A 64 -16.60 -10.81 6.11
N LEU A 65 -15.45 -11.46 6.27
CA LEU A 65 -14.28 -10.85 6.90
C LEU A 65 -13.17 -10.65 5.87
N TYR A 66 -12.81 -9.40 5.64
CA TYR A 66 -11.61 -9.05 4.88
C TYR A 66 -10.47 -8.92 5.88
N LYS A 67 -9.50 -9.84 5.84
CA LYS A 67 -8.30 -9.73 6.66
C LYS A 67 -7.07 -9.89 5.78
N MET A 68 -6.23 -8.87 5.78
CA MET A 68 -4.90 -8.96 5.20
C MET A 68 -4.12 -10.06 5.92
N LYS A 69 -3.23 -10.79 5.22
CA LYS A 69 -2.37 -11.77 5.89
C LYS A 69 -1.59 -11.08 6.99
N VAL A 70 -1.50 -11.71 8.17
CA VAL A 70 -0.84 -11.12 9.36
C VAL A 70 0.60 -10.68 9.05
N GLU A 71 1.29 -11.44 8.20
CA GLU A 71 2.65 -11.13 7.73
C GLU A 71 2.75 -9.83 6.90
N LEU A 72 1.66 -9.42 6.23
CA LEU A 72 1.62 -8.14 5.50
C LEU A 72 1.24 -6.99 6.43
N ILE A 73 0.40 -7.24 7.45
CA ILE A 73 -0.03 -6.20 8.39
C ILE A 73 1.18 -5.53 9.04
N SER A 74 2.15 -6.32 9.53
CA SER A 74 3.37 -5.77 10.14
C SER A 74 4.21 -4.94 9.17
N ILE A 75 4.22 -5.30 7.88
CA ILE A 75 4.94 -4.54 6.85
C ILE A 75 4.28 -3.17 6.65
N TYR A 76 2.95 -3.11 6.60
CA TYR A 76 2.22 -1.85 6.42
C TYR A 76 2.17 -1.00 7.70
N GLU A 77 2.03 -1.59 8.89
CA GLU A 77 2.12 -0.87 10.18
C GLU A 77 3.44 -0.12 10.29
N ASN A 78 4.55 -0.77 9.93
CA ASN A 78 5.88 -0.14 9.91
C ASN A 78 6.06 0.97 8.86
N MET A 79 5.19 1.05 7.84
CA MET A 79 5.17 2.16 6.87
C MET A 79 4.27 3.30 7.35
N VAL A 80 3.18 2.99 8.05
CA VAL A 80 2.25 3.99 8.60
C VAL A 80 2.91 4.83 9.69
N ASP A 81 3.81 4.25 10.49
CA ASP A 81 4.54 4.97 11.56
C ASP A 81 5.64 5.92 11.04
N LYS A 82 5.93 5.96 9.72
CA LYS A 82 6.98 6.80 9.14
C LYS A 82 6.47 7.92 8.21
N ASP A 83 5.25 7.81 7.71
CA ASP A 83 4.72 8.74 6.69
C ASP A 83 3.88 9.89 7.28
N VAL A 84 3.63 9.90 8.61
CA VAL A 84 2.88 10.98 9.26
C VAL A 84 3.78 12.20 9.54
N ASP A 85 5.05 11.97 9.90
CA ASP A 85 5.95 13.07 10.26
C ASP A 85 6.57 13.76 9.03
N GLU A 86 6.80 13.06 7.91
CA GLU A 86 7.45 13.69 6.73
C GLU A 86 6.56 14.74 6.05
N LYS A 87 5.23 14.58 6.06
CA LYS A 87 4.31 15.55 5.46
C LYS A 87 4.08 16.78 6.33
N GLU A 88 4.06 16.64 7.66
CA GLU A 88 3.94 17.80 8.55
C GLU A 88 5.24 18.62 8.54
N ILE A 89 6.41 17.98 8.54
CA ILE A 89 7.72 18.66 8.47
C ILE A 89 7.88 19.41 7.13
N GLU A 90 7.46 18.84 5.99
CA GLU A 90 7.59 19.49 4.69
C GLU A 90 6.61 20.67 4.54
N VAL A 91 5.38 20.56 5.06
CA VAL A 91 4.41 21.67 5.08
C VAL A 91 4.86 22.80 6.01
N GLU A 92 5.41 22.47 7.18
CA GLU A 92 5.91 23.46 8.15
C GLU A 92 7.20 24.15 7.67
N ALA A 93 8.10 23.43 7.00
CA ALA A 93 9.29 24.01 6.35
C ALA A 93 8.92 24.98 5.22
N VAL A 94 7.93 24.62 4.38
CA VAL A 94 7.46 25.48 3.29
C VAL A 94 6.72 26.73 3.80
N GLU A 95 6.02 26.66 4.94
CA GLU A 95 5.43 27.84 5.59
C GLU A 95 6.47 28.76 6.24
N GLN A 96 7.53 28.20 6.85
CA GLN A 96 8.62 29.00 7.44
C GLN A 96 9.45 29.73 6.39
N GLU A 97 9.73 29.11 5.23
CA GLU A 97 10.46 29.75 4.13
C GLU A 97 9.68 30.94 3.52
N LYS A 98 8.36 30.81 3.37
CA LYS A 98 7.49 31.89 2.86
C LYS A 98 7.42 33.11 3.77
N GLN A 99 7.63 32.95 5.08
CA GLN A 99 7.65 34.07 6.02
C GLN A 99 9.00 34.80 6.07
N GLN A 100 10.10 34.13 5.70
CA GLN A 100 11.42 34.75 5.64
C GLN A 100 11.66 35.52 4.34
N GLU A 101 11.11 35.04 3.21
CA GLU A 101 11.24 35.70 1.90
C GLU A 101 10.40 37.01 1.79
N GLY A 102 9.45 37.22 2.70
CA GLY A 102 8.61 38.42 2.76
C GLY A 102 9.17 39.59 3.58
N ASN A 103 10.35 39.44 4.18
CA ASN A 103 10.94 40.43 5.10
C ASN A 103 12.22 41.08 4.56
N GLU A 104 12.45 41.06 3.25
CA GLU A 104 13.41 41.97 2.62
C GLU A 104 12.62 43.12 1.96
N TYR A 105 13.05 44.35 2.22
CA TYR A 105 12.45 45.65 1.84
C TYR A 105 11.29 46.16 2.74
N VAL A 106 11.62 46.76 3.90
CA VAL A 106 11.61 48.23 4.17
C VAL A 106 12.54 48.53 5.35
#